data_AF-A0A2E0QS40-F1
#
_entry.id   AF-A0A2E0QS40-F1
#
_cell.length_a   1.000
_cell.length_b   1.000
_cell.length_c   1.000
_cell.angle_alpha   90.00
_cell.angle_beta   90.00
_cell.angle_gamma   90.00
#
_symmetry.space_group_name_H-M   'P 1'
#
loop_
_entity.id
_entity.type
_entity.pdbx_description
1 polymer ?
#
loop_
_entity_poly.entity_id
_entity_poly.type
_entity_poly.pdbx_seq_one_letter_code
_entity_poly.pdbx_strand_id
1 'polypeptide(L)'
;MSTSPRNRTKAFSMIEMLIVIAVIGIMAALVISAFSNVSQDTRRVVARQQQAEVQNAVNAWVNSYSQSNGLEAARTQYNGAGSGNNSSARLAMVKSYLDDSTYSHLASNTSAGDQDKVKSAAMKKTGQYIVLSDWAQNSYPKVELLETTP
;
A
#
# COMPACT_ATOMS: atom_id res chain seq x y z
N MET A 1 54.65 22.95 51.58
CA MET A 1 53.21 23.03 51.24
C MET A 1 53.04 22.71 49.76
N SER A 2 51.97 22.00 49.42
CA SER A 2 51.48 21.65 48.08
C SER A 2 51.99 20.35 47.45
N THR A 3 51.29 19.25 47.77
CA THR A 3 51.31 18.00 46.99
C THR A 3 50.40 18.16 45.78
N SER A 4 50.99 18.22 44.58
CA SER A 4 50.24 18.35 43.33
C SER A 4 49.48 17.05 43.00
N PRO A 5 48.16 17.10 42.70
CA PRO A 5 47.38 15.91 42.39
C PRO A 5 47.74 15.38 40.99
N ARG A 6 48.12 14.10 40.93
CA ARG A 6 48.50 13.42 39.68
C ARG A 6 47.24 12.99 38.93
N ASN A 7 46.91 13.69 37.85
CA ASN A 7 45.80 13.33 36.96
C ASN A 7 46.07 11.97 36.30
N ARG A 8 45.32 10.94 36.72
CA ARG A 8 45.33 9.62 36.08
C ARG A 8 44.39 9.66 34.88
N THR A 9 44.94 9.85 33.68
CA THR A 9 44.23 9.57 32.43
C THR A 9 44.00 8.06 32.34
N LYS A 10 42.74 7.62 32.50
CA LYS A 10 42.36 6.23 32.25
C LYS A 10 42.34 6.02 30.74
N ALA A 11 43.25 5.21 30.22
CA ALA A 11 43.16 4.70 28.86
C ALA A 11 42.12 3.58 28.82
N PHE A 12 41.19 3.63 27.87
CA PHE A 12 40.22 2.56 27.63
C PHE A 12 40.93 1.28 27.22
N SER A 13 40.48 0.13 27.73
CA SER A 13 41.04 -1.16 27.33
C SER A 13 40.53 -1.58 25.96
N MET A 14 41.35 -2.27 25.16
CA MET A 14 40.90 -2.83 23.88
C MET A 14 39.69 -3.76 24.04
N ILE A 15 39.64 -4.51 25.15
CA ILE A 15 38.49 -5.39 25.43
C ILE A 15 37.20 -4.62 25.71
N GLU A 16 37.31 -3.42 26.26
CA GLU A 16 36.19 -2.55 26.57
C GLU A 16 35.54 -2.07 25.26
N MET A 17 36.35 -1.71 24.27
CA MET A 17 35.86 -1.37 22.93
C MET A 17 35.29 -2.59 22.19
N LEU A 18 35.90 -3.78 22.34
CA LEU A 18 35.42 -5.01 21.71
C LEU A 18 34.03 -5.43 22.22
N ILE A 19 33.77 -5.32 23.52
CA ILE A 19 32.46 -5.64 24.08
C ILE A 19 31.42 -4.62 23.63
N VAL A 20 31.77 -3.33 23.56
CA VAL A 20 30.85 -2.27 23.11
C VAL A 20 30.41 -2.50 21.67
N ILE A 21 31.34 -2.76 20.74
CA ILE A 21 30.97 -3.04 19.34
C ILE A 21 30.17 -4.33 19.20
N ALA A 22 30.45 -5.35 20.03
CA ALA A 22 29.69 -6.60 20.04
C ALA A 22 28.24 -6.38 20.49
N VAL A 23 28.02 -5.62 21.57
CA VAL A 23 26.68 -5.30 22.08
C VAL A 23 25.92 -4.40 21.09
N ILE A 24 26.56 -3.37 20.54
CA ILE A 24 25.94 -2.50 19.51
C ILE A 24 25.57 -3.32 18.27
N GLY A 25 26.43 -4.26 17.84
CA GLY A 25 26.17 -5.12 16.69
C GLY A 25 24.93 -6.00 16.87
N ILE A 26 24.76 -6.62 18.05
CA ILE A 26 23.59 -7.45 18.36
C ILE A 26 22.33 -6.58 18.42
N MET A 27 22.38 -5.44 19.11
CA MET A 27 21.23 -4.54 19.22
C MET A 27 20.82 -3.97 17.85
N ALA A 28 21.79 -3.59 17.01
CA ALA A 28 21.52 -3.09 15.67
C ALA A 28 20.82 -4.15 14.79
N ALA A 29 21.25 -5.41 14.84
CA ALA A 29 20.62 -6.49 14.09
C ALA A 29 19.14 -6.71 14.49
N LEU A 30 18.84 -6.69 15.79
CA LEU A 30 17.47 -6.80 16.30
C LEU A 30 16.59 -5.61 15.89
N VAL A 31 17.15 -4.40 15.95
CA VAL A 31 16.43 -3.18 15.57
C VAL A 31 16.09 -3.17 14.07
N ILE A 32 17.04 -3.54 13.20
CA ILE A 32 16.81 -3.60 11.74
C ILE A 32 15.71 -4.61 11.39
N SER A 33 15.76 -5.80 11.99
CA SER A 33 14.77 -6.84 11.74
C SER A 33 13.35 -6.44 12.20
N ALA A 34 13.23 -5.76 13.34
CA ALA A 34 11.96 -5.24 13.82
C ALA A 34 11.36 -4.19 12.85
N PHE A 35 12.16 -3.23 12.38
CA PHE A 35 11.69 -2.19 11.45
C PHE A 35 11.28 -2.73 10.07
N SER A 36 11.95 -3.78 9.58
CA SER A 36 11.60 -4.42 8.31
C SER A 36 10.18 -5.00 8.34
N ASN A 37 9.82 -5.68 9.43
CA ASN A 37 8.49 -6.30 9.60
C ASN A 37 7.40 -5.23 9.73
N VAL A 38 7.61 -4.20 10.57
CA VAL A 38 6.66 -3.10 10.75
C VAL A 38 6.41 -2.34 9.43
N SER A 39 7.45 -2.17 8.62
CA SER A 39 7.33 -1.51 7.31
C SER A 39 6.47 -2.31 6.34
N GLN A 40 6.54 -3.64 6.37
CA GLN A 40 5.70 -4.50 5.54
C GLN A 40 4.24 -4.48 6.00
N ASP A 41 4.00 -4.53 7.30
CA ASP A 41 2.65 -4.47 7.86
C ASP A 41 1.98 -3.11 7.61
N THR A 42 2.73 -2.01 7.76
CA THR A 42 2.24 -0.67 7.43
C THR A 42 1.79 -0.59 5.97
N ARG A 43 2.56 -1.18 5.05
CA ARG A 43 2.19 -1.22 3.61
C ARG A 43 0.94 -2.05 3.36
N ARG A 44 0.74 -3.16 4.08
CA ARG A 44 -0.50 -3.96 3.99
C ARG A 44 -1.71 -3.18 4.50
N VAL A 45 -1.56 -2.41 5.58
CA VAL A 45 -2.62 -1.53 6.09
C VAL A 45 -2.96 -0.46 5.06
N VAL A 46 -1.96 0.20 4.46
CA VAL A 46 -2.16 1.19 3.40
C VAL A 46 -2.86 0.58 2.18
N ALA A 47 -2.50 -0.64 1.77
CA ALA A 47 -3.16 -1.33 0.65
C ALA A 47 -4.66 -1.58 0.93
N ARG A 48 -5.00 -2.00 2.16
CA ARG A 48 -6.40 -2.18 2.58
C ARG A 48 -7.17 -0.86 2.66
N GLN A 49 -6.53 0.20 3.13
CA GLN A 49 -7.10 1.54 3.15
C GLN A 49 -7.44 2.01 1.73
N GLN A 50 -6.51 1.84 0.79
CA GLN A 50 -6.73 2.17 -0.62
C GLN A 50 -7.85 1.33 -1.24
N GLN A 51 -7.94 0.04 -0.90
CA GLN A 51 -9.06 -0.81 -1.34
C GLN A 51 -10.40 -0.26 -0.84
N ALA A 52 -10.49 0.14 0.43
CA ALA A 52 -11.71 0.70 1.00
C ALA A 52 -12.08 2.05 0.35
N GLU A 53 -11.11 2.91 0.08
CA GLU A 53 -11.31 4.18 -0.63
C GLU A 53 -11.85 3.94 -2.05
N VAL A 54 -11.25 3.02 -2.81
CA VAL A 54 -11.73 2.66 -4.15
C VAL A 54 -13.12 2.02 -4.09
N GLN A 55 -13.40 1.16 -3.11
CA GLN A 55 -14.75 0.58 -2.91
C GLN A 55 -15.80 1.66 -2.64
N ASN A 56 -15.48 2.64 -1.79
CA ASN A 56 -16.37 3.75 -1.49
C ASN A 56 -16.62 4.62 -2.73
N ALA A 57 -15.57 4.89 -3.53
CA ALA A 57 -15.69 5.63 -4.77
C ALA A 57 -16.57 4.90 -5.81
N VAL A 58 -16.40 3.58 -5.95
CA VAL A 58 -17.26 2.74 -6.81
C VAL A 58 -18.71 2.80 -6.33
N ASN A 59 -18.97 2.64 -5.03
CA ASN A 59 -20.32 2.71 -4.48
C ASN A 59 -20.96 4.08 -4.70
N ALA A 60 -20.21 5.16 -4.51
CA ALA A 60 -20.68 6.52 -4.75
C ALA A 60 -21.02 6.75 -6.23
N TRP A 61 -20.17 6.29 -7.15
CA TRP A 61 -20.44 6.33 -8.59
C TRP A 61 -21.69 5.54 -8.96
N VAL A 62 -21.85 4.30 -8.45
CA VAL A 62 -23.05 3.48 -8.71
C VAL A 62 -24.29 4.20 -8.21
N ASN A 63 -24.27 4.73 -6.99
CA ASN A 63 -25.42 5.44 -6.42
C ASN A 63 -25.78 6.68 -7.24
N SER A 64 -24.80 7.45 -7.71
CA SER A 64 -25.08 8.63 -8.53
C SER A 64 -25.60 8.24 -9.92
N TYR A 65 -25.00 7.24 -10.57
CA TYR A 65 -25.35 6.86 -11.94
C TYR A 65 -26.70 6.13 -12.01
N SER A 66 -26.96 5.25 -11.04
CA SER A 66 -28.20 4.46 -10.98
C SER A 66 -29.43 5.30 -10.66
N GLN A 67 -29.28 6.45 -9.98
CA GLN A 67 -30.39 7.38 -9.74
C GLN A 67 -30.98 7.95 -11.04
N SER A 68 -30.15 8.22 -12.04
CA SER A 68 -30.59 8.81 -13.31
C SER A 68 -30.87 7.77 -14.41
N ASN A 69 -30.16 6.63 -14.39
CA ASN A 69 -30.19 5.66 -15.49
C ASN A 69 -30.70 4.26 -15.10
N GLY A 70 -30.90 4.01 -13.80
CA GLY A 70 -31.21 2.70 -13.26
C GLY A 70 -29.97 1.81 -13.03
N LEU A 71 -30.14 0.81 -12.15
CA LEU A 71 -29.07 -0.12 -11.75
C LEU A 71 -28.54 -0.96 -12.92
N GLU A 72 -29.40 -1.38 -13.84
CA GLU A 72 -29.01 -2.24 -14.96
C GLU A 72 -28.16 -1.50 -16.00
N ALA A 73 -28.47 -0.22 -16.25
CA ALA A 73 -27.63 0.64 -17.09
C ALA A 73 -26.28 0.92 -16.42
N ALA A 74 -26.26 1.15 -15.10
CA ALA A 74 -25.03 1.30 -14.33
C ALA A 74 -24.13 0.07 -14.46
N ARG A 75 -24.71 -1.12 -14.35
CA ARG A 75 -24.00 -2.40 -14.49
C ARG A 75 -23.43 -2.58 -15.89
N THR A 76 -24.21 -2.29 -16.92
CA THR A 76 -23.77 -2.35 -18.31
C THR A 76 -22.59 -1.41 -18.56
N GLN A 77 -22.69 -0.17 -18.04
CA GLN A 77 -21.63 0.84 -18.18
C GLN A 77 -20.35 0.44 -17.43
N TYR A 78 -20.48 -0.07 -16.20
CA TYR A 78 -19.35 -0.52 -15.38
C TYR A 78 -18.64 -1.74 -15.99
N ASN A 79 -19.41 -2.73 -16.45
CA ASN A 79 -18.84 -3.93 -17.07
C ASN A 79 -18.22 -3.60 -18.42
N GLY A 80 -18.86 -2.73 -19.22
CA GLY A 80 -18.36 -2.29 -20.52
C GLY A 80 -17.03 -1.53 -20.44
N ALA A 81 -16.84 -0.69 -19.41
CA ALA A 81 -15.58 0.01 -19.22
C ALA A 81 -14.40 -0.92 -18.92
N GLY A 82 -14.63 -2.02 -18.20
CA GLY A 82 -13.60 -3.01 -17.89
C GLY A 82 -13.60 -4.22 -18.81
N SER A 83 -14.01 -4.08 -20.07
CA SER A 83 -13.97 -5.16 -21.05
C SER A 83 -12.60 -5.86 -21.03
N GLY A 84 -12.60 -7.18 -20.88
CA GLY A 84 -11.37 -7.98 -20.75
C GLY A 84 -10.71 -7.93 -19.37
N ASN A 85 -11.48 -7.67 -18.30
CA ASN A 85 -11.00 -7.53 -16.90
C ASN A 85 -10.17 -6.27 -16.61
N ASN A 86 -10.33 -5.22 -17.42
CA ASN A 86 -9.56 -3.98 -17.29
C ASN A 86 -9.98 -3.14 -16.07
N SER A 87 -9.40 -3.45 -14.91
CA SER A 87 -9.63 -2.73 -13.65
C SER A 87 -9.22 -1.26 -13.72
N SER A 88 -8.22 -0.91 -14.53
CA SER A 88 -7.74 0.47 -14.68
C SER A 88 -8.77 1.37 -15.37
N ALA A 89 -9.46 0.85 -16.38
CA ALA A 89 -10.54 1.56 -17.04
C ALA A 89 -11.75 1.77 -16.11
N ARG A 90 -12.08 0.77 -15.29
CA ARG A 90 -13.10 0.91 -14.22
C ARG A 90 -12.69 1.94 -13.17
N LEU A 91 -11.41 1.97 -12.78
CA LEU A 91 -10.87 2.98 -11.88
C LEU A 91 -10.99 4.40 -12.48
N ALA A 92 -10.76 4.56 -13.78
CA ALA A 92 -10.90 5.84 -14.46
C ALA A 92 -12.35 6.37 -14.43
N MET A 93 -13.36 5.51 -14.43
CA MET A 93 -14.76 5.91 -14.32
C MET A 93 -15.08 6.57 -12.98
N VAL A 94 -14.47 6.06 -11.91
CA VAL A 94 -14.72 6.52 -10.54
C VAL A 94 -13.76 7.63 -10.12
N LYS A 95 -12.96 8.16 -11.06
CA LYS A 95 -11.96 9.21 -10.80
C LYS A 95 -12.54 10.41 -10.06
N SER A 96 -13.74 10.90 -10.43
CA SER A 96 -14.36 12.06 -9.78
C SER A 96 -14.81 11.80 -8.33
N TYR A 97 -14.84 10.54 -7.91
CA TYR A 97 -15.18 10.10 -6.56
C TYR A 97 -13.93 9.73 -5.73
N LEU A 98 -12.75 9.87 -6.32
CA LEU A 98 -11.45 9.73 -5.67
C LEU A 98 -10.77 11.09 -5.60
N ASP A 99 -9.91 11.28 -4.60
CA ASP A 99 -9.02 12.42 -4.60
C ASP A 99 -8.01 12.31 -5.77
N ASP A 100 -7.66 13.45 -6.37
CA ASP A 100 -6.76 13.50 -7.54
C ASP A 100 -5.41 12.86 -7.25
N SER A 101 -4.90 13.01 -6.02
CA SER A 101 -3.63 12.42 -5.61
C SER A 101 -3.71 10.89 -5.50
N THR A 102 -4.80 10.36 -4.93
CA THR A 102 -5.06 8.92 -4.80
C THR A 102 -5.20 8.27 -6.18
N TYR A 103 -5.98 8.88 -7.07
CA TYR A 103 -6.14 8.38 -8.43
C TYR A 103 -4.80 8.40 -9.19
N SER A 104 -4.06 9.52 -9.14
CA SER A 104 -2.74 9.63 -9.76
C SER A 104 -1.76 8.59 -9.23
N HIS A 105 -1.76 8.33 -7.92
CA HIS A 105 -0.91 7.33 -7.31
C HIS A 105 -1.24 5.91 -7.76
N LEU A 106 -2.53 5.57 -7.92
CA LEU A 106 -2.95 4.26 -8.44
C LEU A 106 -2.66 4.12 -9.94
N ALA A 107 -2.95 5.16 -10.73
CA ALA A 107 -2.74 5.16 -12.17
C ALA A 107 -1.25 5.10 -12.55
N SER A 108 -0.40 5.88 -11.88
CA SER A 108 1.06 5.89 -12.15
C SER A 108 1.77 4.61 -11.72
N ASN A 109 1.24 3.89 -10.74
CA ASN A 109 1.80 2.62 -10.27
C ASN A 109 1.29 1.41 -11.06
N THR A 110 0.25 1.58 -11.87
CA THR A 110 -0.33 0.55 -12.73
C THR A 110 0.29 0.64 -14.13
N SER A 111 1.03 -0.39 -14.54
CA SER A 111 1.69 -0.42 -15.84
C SER A 111 0.69 -0.61 -16.98
N ALA A 112 0.96 -0.07 -18.17
CA ALA A 112 0.10 -0.21 -19.34
C ALA A 112 -0.13 -1.67 -19.80
N GLY A 113 0.74 -2.61 -19.42
CA GLY A 113 0.59 -4.05 -19.68
C GLY A 113 -0.09 -4.84 -18.56
N ASP A 114 -0.46 -4.20 -17.45
CA ASP A 114 -1.08 -4.82 -16.25
C ASP A 114 -2.46 -4.19 -15.97
N GLN A 115 -3.20 -3.80 -17.00
CA GLN A 115 -4.42 -2.99 -16.82
C GLN A 115 -5.51 -3.68 -15.99
N ASP A 116 -5.44 -5.02 -15.89
CA ASP A 116 -6.33 -5.83 -15.08
C ASP A 116 -6.06 -5.71 -13.57
N LYS A 117 -4.89 -5.17 -13.20
CA LYS A 117 -4.38 -5.12 -11.83
C LYS A 117 -4.04 -3.68 -11.45
N VAL A 118 -4.91 -3.03 -10.69
CA VAL A 118 -4.62 -1.70 -10.16
C VAL A 118 -3.62 -1.82 -9.00
N LYS A 119 -2.52 -1.09 -9.08
CA LYS A 119 -1.41 -1.17 -8.12
C LYS A 119 -1.12 0.20 -7.50
N SER A 120 -0.48 0.19 -6.34
CA SER A 120 0.09 1.35 -5.66
C SER A 120 1.51 1.03 -5.22
N ALA A 121 2.28 2.03 -4.79
CA ALA A 121 3.63 1.80 -4.28
C ALA A 121 3.67 0.79 -3.12
N ALA A 122 2.69 0.83 -2.21
CA ALA A 122 2.59 -0.12 -1.10
C ALA A 122 2.29 -1.54 -1.59
N MET A 123 1.31 -1.66 -2.47
CA MET A 123 0.88 -2.92 -3.09
C MET A 123 2.01 -3.60 -3.89
N LYS A 124 2.78 -2.84 -4.67
CA LYS A 124 3.94 -3.38 -5.41
C LYS A 124 5.00 -3.97 -4.50
N LYS A 125 5.16 -3.44 -3.29
CA LYS A 125 6.14 -3.90 -2.31
C LYS A 125 5.65 -5.08 -1.47
N THR A 126 4.34 -5.27 -1.35
CA THR A 126 3.73 -6.40 -0.65
C THR A 126 3.33 -7.54 -1.58
N GLY A 127 3.49 -7.38 -2.90
CA GLY A 127 3.00 -8.35 -3.89
C GLY A 127 1.48 -8.35 -4.01
N GLN A 128 0.83 -7.23 -3.69
CA GLN A 128 -0.63 -7.09 -3.73
C GLN A 128 -1.07 -6.26 -4.93
N TYR A 129 -2.34 -6.38 -5.29
CA TYR A 129 -3.01 -5.54 -6.28
C TYR A 129 -4.52 -5.54 -6.03
N ILE A 130 -5.17 -4.48 -6.50
CA ILE A 130 -6.62 -4.35 -6.47
C ILE A 130 -7.19 -4.77 -7.83
N VAL A 131 -8.27 -5.54 -7.80
CA VAL A 131 -9.08 -5.86 -8.98
C VAL A 131 -10.48 -5.29 -8.79
N LEU A 132 -10.96 -4.65 -9.85
CA LEU A 132 -12.34 -4.22 -9.98
C LEU A 132 -13.03 -5.27 -10.85
N SER A 133 -13.57 -6.31 -10.21
CA SER A 133 -14.19 -7.46 -10.87
C SER A 133 -15.50 -7.09 -11.57
N ASP A 134 -15.97 -7.94 -12.49
CA ASP A 134 -17.26 -7.76 -13.15
C ASP A 134 -18.40 -7.65 -12.12
N TRP A 135 -19.31 -6.72 -12.37
CA TRP A 135 -20.50 -6.55 -11.55
C TRP A 135 -21.58 -7.56 -11.98
N ALA A 136 -21.80 -8.56 -11.11
CA ALA A 136 -22.82 -9.59 -11.27
C ALA A 136 -24.26 -9.07 -11.01
N GLN A 137 -25.24 -9.70 -11.65
CA GLN A 137 -26.66 -9.37 -11.45
C GLN A 137 -27.08 -9.57 -9.98
N ASN A 138 -27.98 -8.71 -9.49
CA ASN A 138 -28.49 -8.72 -8.11
C ASN A 138 -27.43 -8.55 -7.00
N SER A 139 -26.29 -7.92 -7.32
CA SER A 139 -25.23 -7.63 -6.36
C SER A 139 -24.78 -6.17 -6.45
N TYR A 140 -23.75 -5.78 -5.69
CA TYR A 140 -23.02 -4.53 -5.87
C TYR A 140 -21.60 -4.85 -6.38
N PRO A 141 -20.96 -3.95 -7.14
CA PRO A 141 -19.58 -4.14 -7.57
C PRO A 141 -18.65 -4.22 -6.36
N LYS A 142 -17.65 -5.10 -6.47
CA LYS A 142 -16.69 -5.36 -5.39
C LYS A 142 -15.28 -5.05 -5.86
N VAL A 143 -14.52 -4.49 -4.92
CA VAL A 143 -13.11 -4.19 -5.07
C VAL A 143 -12.34 -5.18 -4.22
N GLU A 144 -11.56 -6.04 -4.87
CA GLU A 144 -10.87 -7.15 -4.23
C GLU A 144 -9.37 -6.86 -4.15
N LEU A 145 -8.79 -7.05 -2.97
CA LEU A 145 -7.34 -7.00 -2.77
C LEU A 145 -6.79 -8.42 -2.88
N LEU A 146 -5.99 -8.67 -3.91
CA LEU A 146 -5.43 -9.98 -4.21
C LEU A 146 -3.91 -9.96 -4.09
N GLU A 147 -3.31 -11.12 -3.84
CA GLU A 147 -1.87 -11.31 -3.82
C GLU A 147 -1.39 -11.93 -5.15
N THR A 148 -0.21 -11.54 -5.61
CA THR A 148 0.44 -12.21 -6.74
C THR A 148 0.88 -13.58 -6.26
N THR A 149 0.28 -14.64 -6.82
CA THR A 149 0.74 -16.00 -6.59
C THR A 149 2.22 -16.12 -6.95
N PRO A 150 3.03 -16.81 -6.13
CA PRO A 150 4.47 -16.98 -6.35
C PRO A 150 4.78 -17.77 -7.63
#